data_AF-A0A967EX42-F1
#
_entry.id   AF-A0A967EX42-F1
#
_cell.length_a   1.000
_cell.length_b   1.000
_cell.length_c   1.000
_cell.angle_alpha   90.00
_cell.angle_beta   90.00
_cell.angle_gamma   90.00
#
_symmetry.space_group_name_H-M   'P 1'
#
loop_
_entity.id
_entity.type
_entity.pdbx_description
1 polymer ?
#
loop_
_entity_poly.entity_id
_entity_poly.type
_entity_poly.pdbx_seq_one_letter_code
_entity_poly.pdbx_strand_id
1 'polypeptide(L)'
;MSISAMLVSASKELRECNVTGMDGQYVVATLRDGTKFMAVVFEISAGGVQLIKVKGDLPKPAGRFFFPHWRIDSLEVVQPPESQEDTAHAA
;
A
#
# COMPACT_ATOMS: atom_id res chain seq x y z
N MET A 1 -6.53 -6.43 21.90
CA MET A 1 -6.41 -7.50 20.87
C MET A 1 -5.27 -7.10 19.96
N SER A 2 -4.25 -7.96 19.79
CA SER A 2 -2.98 -7.62 19.13
C SER A 2 -3.08 -7.89 17.63
N ILE A 3 -2.95 -6.87 16.78
CA ILE A 3 -3.03 -7.01 15.32
C ILE A 3 -1.63 -7.35 14.81
N SER A 4 -1.41 -8.59 14.39
CA SER A 4 -0.16 -9.03 13.76
C SER A 4 0.03 -8.29 12.44
N ALA A 5 1.13 -7.54 12.32
CA ALA A 5 1.57 -6.98 11.04
C ALA A 5 1.97 -8.14 10.11
N MET A 6 1.10 -8.45 9.14
CA MET A 6 1.42 -9.41 8.08
C MET A 6 2.30 -8.70 7.04
N LEU A 7 3.61 -8.97 7.10
CA LEU A 7 4.57 -8.48 6.12
C LEU A 7 4.39 -9.29 4.82
N VAL A 8 3.65 -8.76 3.85
CA VAL A 8 3.43 -9.42 2.56
C VAL A 8 4.67 -9.21 1.68
N SER A 9 5.38 -10.30 1.39
CA SER A 9 6.50 -10.28 0.45
C SER A 9 5.93 -10.23 -0.97
N ALA A 10 5.85 -9.00 -1.51
CA ALA A 10 5.20 -8.70 -2.78
C ALA A 10 5.67 -9.60 -3.94
N SER A 11 6.91 -10.08 -3.95
CA SER A 11 7.47 -10.83 -5.08
C SER A 11 6.98 -12.30 -5.20
N LYS A 12 6.53 -12.94 -4.11
CA LYS A 12 6.07 -14.34 -4.14
C LYS A 12 4.56 -14.46 -3.96
N GLU A 13 3.97 -13.61 -3.12
CA GLU A 13 2.54 -13.67 -2.81
C GLU A 13 1.67 -13.11 -3.94
N LEU A 14 2.12 -12.08 -4.68
CA LEU A 14 1.41 -11.61 -5.89
C LEU A 14 1.33 -12.66 -7.01
N ARG A 15 2.22 -13.66 -6.99
CA ARG A 15 2.38 -14.63 -8.10
C ARG A 15 1.66 -15.96 -7.85
N GLU A 16 1.51 -16.35 -6.58
CA GLU A 16 0.93 -17.65 -6.20
C GLU A 16 -0.28 -17.56 -5.27
N CYS A 17 -0.57 -16.38 -4.68
CA CYS A 17 -1.72 -16.22 -3.80
C CYS A 17 -2.71 -15.21 -4.39
N ASN A 18 -3.96 -15.65 -4.56
CA ASN A 18 -5.18 -15.06 -3.99
C ASN A 18 -5.08 -13.72 -3.21
N VAL A 19 -4.44 -12.67 -3.73
CA VAL A 19 -4.53 -11.32 -3.16
C VAL A 19 -5.82 -10.63 -3.64
N THR A 20 -6.94 -11.36 -3.60
CA THR A 20 -8.29 -10.81 -3.75
C THR A 20 -8.73 -10.31 -2.38
N GLY A 21 -8.81 -8.99 -2.20
CA GLY A 21 -9.27 -8.37 -0.94
C GLY A 21 -8.38 -7.29 -0.34
N MET A 22 -7.27 -6.92 -0.99
CA MET A 22 -6.49 -5.73 -0.60
C MET A 22 -7.07 -4.43 -1.16
N ASP A 23 -8.04 -4.49 -2.09
CA ASP A 23 -8.70 -3.31 -2.64
C ASP A 23 -9.29 -2.43 -1.54
N GLY A 24 -8.95 -1.14 -1.58
CA GLY A 24 -9.33 -0.16 -0.57
C GLY A 24 -8.44 -0.15 0.68
N GLN A 25 -7.45 -1.04 0.81
CA GLN A 25 -6.51 -1.00 1.94
C GLN A 25 -5.39 0.02 1.73
N TYR A 26 -5.01 0.66 2.84
CA TYR A 26 -3.87 1.55 2.89
C TYR A 26 -2.60 0.72 3.02
N VAL A 27 -1.63 1.00 2.15
CA VAL A 27 -0.36 0.32 2.11
C VAL A 27 0.78 1.32 2.02
N VAL A 28 1.90 0.98 2.64
CA VAL A 28 3.19 1.59 2.34
C VAL A 28 3.86 0.73 1.28
N ALA A 29 3.96 1.28 0.07
CA ALA A 29 4.66 0.65 -1.03
C ALA A 29 6.13 1.05 -1.02
N THR A 30 7.01 0.05 -0.99
CA THR A 30 8.45 0.22 -1.18
C THR A 30 8.80 -0.25 -2.59
N LEU A 31 9.37 0.63 -3.41
CA LEU A 31 9.91 0.28 -4.73
C LEU A 31 11.33 -0.24 -4.59
N ARG A 32 11.78 -1.01 -5.58
CA ARG A 32 13.15 -1.54 -5.62
C ARG A 32 14.24 -0.48 -5.70
N ASP A 33 13.92 0.73 -6.16
CA ASP A 33 14.83 1.88 -6.13
C ASP A 33 14.94 2.54 -4.73
N GLY A 34 14.19 2.03 -3.74
CA GLY A 34 14.16 2.53 -2.38
C GLY A 34 13.08 3.58 -2.12
N THR A 35 12.39 4.08 -3.15
CA THR A 35 11.27 5.01 -2.97
C THR A 35 10.16 4.37 -2.14
N LYS A 36 9.75 5.06 -1.07
CA LYS A 36 8.64 4.67 -0.20
C LYS A 36 7.51 5.69 -0.29
N PHE A 37 6.30 5.21 -0.44
CA PHE A 37 5.11 6.07 -0.46
C PHE A 37 3.89 5.32 0.07
N MET A 38 2.97 6.06 0.66
CA MET A 38 1.69 5.56 1.13
C MET A 38 0.66 5.69 0.00
N ALA A 39 -0.05 4.60 -0.24
CA ALA A 39 -1.08 4.52 -1.27
C ALA A 39 -2.24 3.64 -0.81
N VAL A 40 -3.37 3.77 -1.50
CA VAL A 40 -4.49 2.83 -1.39
C VAL A 40 -4.43 1.86 -2.57
N VAL A 41 -4.57 0.57 -2.32
CA VAL A 41 -4.67 -0.43 -3.38
C VAL A 41 -6.01 -0.27 -4.10
N PHE A 42 -5.97 -0.09 -5.42
CA PHE A 42 -7.18 0.05 -6.23
C PHE A 42 -7.51 -1.21 -7.01
N GLU A 43 -6.49 -1.93 -7.48
CA GLU A 43 -6.64 -3.18 -8.21
C GLU A 43 -5.30 -3.94 -8.20
N ILE A 44 -5.36 -5.27 -8.07
CA ILE A 44 -4.21 -6.15 -8.28
C ILE A 44 -4.45 -7.02 -9.50
N SER A 45 -3.49 -7.03 -10.40
CA SER A 45 -3.50 -7.80 -11.65
C SER A 45 -2.25 -8.66 -11.76
N ALA A 46 -2.26 -9.68 -12.63
CA ALA A 46 -1.10 -10.53 -12.87
C ALA A 46 0.16 -9.75 -13.35
N GLY A 47 -0.04 -8.58 -13.96
CA GLY A 47 1.05 -7.71 -14.40
C GLY A 47 1.60 -6.76 -13.32
N GLY A 48 0.88 -6.53 -12.22
CA GLY A 48 1.23 -5.52 -11.23
C GLY A 48 0.08 -5.03 -10.38
N VAL A 49 0.31 -3.94 -9.65
CA VAL A 49 -0.65 -3.35 -8.71
C VAL A 49 -0.96 -1.91 -9.12
N GLN A 50 -2.25 -1.59 -9.18
CA GLN A 50 -2.73 -0.21 -9.26
C GLN A 50 -2.86 0.38 -7.86
N LEU A 51 -2.15 1.48 -7.63
CA LEU A 51 -2.07 2.19 -6.37
C LEU A 51 -2.56 3.63 -6.55
N ILE A 52 -3.38 4.12 -5.63
CA ILE A 52 -3.78 5.53 -5.55
C ILE A 52 -2.88 6.21 -4.53
N LYS A 53 -2.02 7.13 -4.96
CA LYS A 53 -1.09 7.83 -4.06
C LYS A 53 -1.88 8.64 -3.02
N VAL A 54 -1.59 8.40 -1.73
CA VAL A 54 -2.12 9.17 -0.60
C VAL A 54 -1.09 10.19 -0.14
N LYS A 55 0.15 9.77 0.12
CA LYS A 55 1.23 10.62 0.66
C LYS A 55 2.61 10.00 0.38
N GLY A 56 3.65 10.81 0.22
CA GLY A 56 5.03 10.33 0.12
C GLY A 56 5.82 10.93 -1.03
N ASP A 57 7.06 10.47 -1.16
CA ASP A 57 8.12 11.09 -1.97
C ASP A 57 8.03 10.77 -3.47
N LEU A 58 6.89 10.25 -3.94
CA LEU A 58 6.71 9.98 -5.36
C LEU A 58 6.74 11.31 -6.13
N PRO A 59 7.63 11.51 -7.14
CA PRO A 59 7.75 12.79 -7.86
C PRO A 59 6.53 13.13 -8.74
N LYS A 60 5.51 12.27 -8.77
CA LYS A 60 4.28 12.46 -9.55
C LYS A 60 3.14 13.02 -8.67
N PRO A 61 2.23 13.82 -9.25
CA PRO A 61 1.06 14.36 -8.55
C PRO A 61 0.17 13.26 -7.96
N ALA A 62 -0.75 13.60 -7.05
CA ALA A 62 -1.71 12.62 -6.53
C ALA A 62 -2.56 12.03 -7.68
N GLY A 63 -2.75 10.70 -7.68
CA GLY A 63 -3.42 10.01 -8.77
C GLY A 63 -3.30 8.49 -8.72
N ARG A 64 -3.83 7.82 -9.74
CA ARG A 64 -3.71 6.37 -9.96
C ARG A 64 -2.42 6.04 -10.67
N PHE A 65 -1.68 5.08 -10.12
CA PHE A 65 -0.40 4.62 -10.64
C PHE A 65 -0.39 3.11 -10.77
N PHE A 66 -0.08 2.62 -11.96
CA PHE A 66 0.22 1.22 -12.16
C PHE A 66 1.71 0.97 -11.91
N PHE A 67 2.02 0.07 -10.98
CA PHE A 67 3.37 -0.41 -10.73
C PHE A 67 3.45 -1.89 -11.07
N PRO A 68 4.31 -2.29 -12.02
CA PRO A 68 4.47 -3.70 -12.32
C PRO A 68 5.13 -4.41 -11.13
N HIS A 69 4.76 -5.68 -10.92
CA HIS A 69 5.18 -6.46 -9.75
C HIS A 69 6.70 -6.55 -9.54
N TRP A 70 7.50 -6.45 -10.62
CA TRP A 70 8.96 -6.50 -10.58
C TRP A 70 9.58 -5.20 -10.07
N ARG A 71 8.81 -4.11 -10.06
CA ARG A 71 9.25 -2.79 -9.58
C ARG A 71 8.93 -2.56 -8.11
N ILE A 72 7.96 -3.30 -7.59
CA ILE A 72 7.58 -3.30 -6.17
C ILE A 72 8.52 -4.24 -5.43
N ASP A 73 9.16 -3.73 -4.38
CA ASP A 73 9.96 -4.54 -3.46
C ASP A 73 9.06 -5.20 -2.42
N SER A 74 8.26 -4.39 -1.72
CA SER A 74 7.31 -4.83 -0.69
C SER A 74 6.07 -3.92 -0.63
N LEU A 75 4.97 -4.50 -0.11
CA LEU A 75 3.74 -3.78 0.23
C LEU A 75 3.41 -4.10 1.69
N GLU A 76 3.44 -3.08 2.54
CA GLU A 76 3.09 -3.22 3.95
C GLU A 76 1.70 -2.65 4.17
N VAL A 77 0.74 -3.48 4.60
CA VAL A 77 -0.59 -2.99 4.99
C VAL A 77 -0.46 -2.16 6.25
N VAL A 78 -0.94 -0.93 6.17
CA VAL A 78 -1.00 -0.01 7.29
C VAL A 78 -2.45 0.35 7.55
N GLN A 79 -2.74 0.78 8.78
CA GLN A 79 -4.02 1.41 9.03
C GLN A 79 -4.08 2.72 8.22
N PRO A 80 -5.27 3.14 7.74
CA PRO A 80 -5.45 4.50 7.30
C PRO A 80 -4.83 5.44 8.34
N PRO A 81 -4.20 6.56 7.94
CA PRO A 81 -4.00 7.62 8.91
C PRO A 81 -5.40 7.90 9.46
N GLU A 82 -5.64 7.54 10.73
CA GLU A 82 -6.87 7.92 11.41
C GLU A 82 -7.10 9.38 11.05
N SER A 83 -8.29 9.71 10.54
CA SER A 83 -8.69 11.09 10.36
C SER A 83 -8.29 11.80 11.64
N GLN A 84 -7.24 12.62 11.59
CA GLN A 84 -6.95 13.57 12.67
C GLN A 84 -8.00 14.68 12.57
N GLU A 85 -9.25 14.31 12.75
CA GLU A 85 -10.33 15.15 13.21
C GLU A 85 -10.98 14.34 14.33
N ASP A 86 -10.85 14.87 15.55
CA ASP A 86 -11.42 14.39 16.81
C ASP A 86 -10.58 13.45 17.70
N THR A 87 -9.46 13.96 18.22
CA THR A 87 -9.17 13.80 19.66
C THR A 87 -8.52 15.08 20.21
N ALA A 88 -9.27 16.17 20.12
CA ALA A 88 -9.33 17.06 21.27
C ALA A 88 -10.38 16.43 22.20
N HIS A 89 -10.10 16.38 23.51
CA HIS A 89 -11.01 15.93 24.58
C HIS A 89 -10.94 14.45 25.00
N ALA A 90 -10.02 14.15 25.93
CA ALA A 90 -10.33 13.60 27.26
C ALA A 90 -9.12 12.82 27.86
N ALA A 91 -8.24 13.55 28.54
CA ALA A 91 -7.60 13.13 29.80
C ALA A 91 -6.98 14.35 30.47
#